data_AF-A0A4P6FDG4-F1
#
_entry.id   AF-A0A4P6FDG4-F1
#
_cell.length_a   1.000
_cell.length_b   1.000
_cell.length_c   1.000
_cell.angle_alpha   90.00
_cell.angle_beta   90.00
_cell.angle_gamma   90.00
#
_symmetry.space_group_name_H-M   'P 1'
#
loop_
_entity.id
_entity.type
_entity.pdbx_description
1 polymer ?
#
loop_
_entity_poly.entity_id
_entity_poly.type
_entity_poly.pdbx_seq_one_letter_code
_entity_poly.pdbx_strand_id
1 'polypeptide(L)'
;MGVELNYSWYVARLREEGSFHTATENLPVDVAEFRRELRRAMKVAGLRLQTSNRSGLFIAWDPDYEVPAEKLRAVMEATSLSAGPLPPSCPNCGGLCLAERKAWRCPNCGMAVLATR
;
A
#
# COMPACT_ATOMS: atom_id res chain seq x y z
N MET A 1 31.38 17.18 4.64
CA MET A 1 31.27 15.88 5.34
C MET A 1 30.29 15.04 4.53
N GLY A 2 30.77 14.00 3.85
CA GLY A 2 29.90 13.10 3.10
C GLY A 2 29.24 12.13 4.06
N VAL A 3 27.91 12.06 4.04
CA VAL A 3 27.17 11.00 4.74
C VAL A 3 27.43 9.71 3.96
N GLU A 4 28.09 8.73 4.58
CA GLU A 4 28.31 7.43 3.96
C GLU A 4 26.97 6.66 3.98
N LEU A 5 26.38 6.49 2.80
CA LEU A 5 25.07 5.88 2.67
C LEU A 5 25.15 4.36 2.70
N ASN A 6 24.52 3.78 3.71
CA ASN A 6 24.43 2.34 3.84
C ASN A 6 23.34 1.76 2.92
N TYR A 7 23.69 1.51 1.66
CA TYR A 7 22.79 0.87 0.70
C TYR A 7 22.43 -0.58 1.06
N SER A 8 23.21 -1.26 1.91
CA SER A 8 22.91 -2.64 2.33
C SER A 8 21.61 -2.74 3.15
N TRP A 9 21.30 -1.70 3.94
CA TRP A 9 20.04 -1.62 4.69
C TRP A 9 18.82 -1.59 3.75
N TYR A 10 18.88 -0.81 2.67
CA TYR A 10 17.80 -0.72 1.69
C TYR A 10 17.63 -2.03 0.92
N VAL A 11 18.73 -2.69 0.57
CA VAL A 11 18.71 -4.01 -0.07
C VAL A 11 18.08 -5.05 0.85
N ALA A 12 18.45 -5.08 2.13
CA ALA A 12 17.86 -5.98 3.11
C ALA A 12 16.34 -5.76 3.23
N ARG A 13 15.91 -4.50 3.30
CA ARG A 13 14.50 -4.14 3.36
C ARG A 13 13.73 -4.54 2.09
N LEU A 14 14.30 -4.32 0.91
CA LEU A 14 13.69 -4.75 -0.35
C LEU A 14 13.60 -6.28 -0.47
N ARG A 15 14.56 -7.01 0.11
CA ARG A 15 14.51 -8.47 0.15
C ARG A 15 13.44 -9.00 1.11
N GLU A 16 13.26 -8.33 2.25
CA GLU A 16 12.30 -8.77 3.29
C GLU A 16 10.86 -8.33 3.00
N GLU A 17 10.68 -7.12 2.46
CA GLU A 17 9.37 -6.49 2.27
C GLU A 17 8.96 -6.33 0.80
N GLY A 18 9.85 -6.60 -0.14
CA GLY A 18 9.61 -6.45 -1.59
C GLY A 18 9.57 -5.02 -2.08
N SER A 19 9.36 -4.04 -1.20
CA SER A 19 9.24 -2.63 -1.56
C SER A 19 9.75 -1.68 -0.48
N PHE A 20 10.12 -0.48 -0.91
CA PHE A 20 10.49 0.65 -0.08
C PHE A 20 9.92 1.92 -0.70
N HIS A 21 9.35 2.79 0.12
CA HIS A 21 8.92 4.12 -0.32
C HIS A 21 9.23 5.17 0.74
N THR A 22 9.50 6.38 0.29
CA THR A 22 9.74 7.55 1.15
C THR A 22 9.41 8.83 0.40
N ALA A 23 9.16 9.92 1.14
CA ALA A 23 9.13 11.24 0.53
C ALA A 23 10.49 11.56 -0.11
N THR A 24 10.46 12.21 -1.26
CA THR A 24 11.65 12.54 -2.05
C THR A 24 12.59 13.47 -1.28
N GLU A 25 12.03 14.40 -0.50
CA GLU A 25 12.77 15.30 0.39
C GLU A 25 13.48 14.59 1.56
N ASN A 26 13.05 13.38 1.90
CA ASN A 26 13.68 12.55 2.92
C ASN A 26 14.82 11.70 2.37
N LEU A 27 15.06 11.73 1.05
CA LEU A 27 16.21 11.05 0.50
C LEU A 27 17.49 11.78 0.92
N PRO A 28 18.51 11.04 1.33
CA PRO A 28 19.75 11.64 1.85
C PRO A 28 20.63 12.26 0.76
N VAL A 29 20.32 11.98 -0.51
CA VAL A 29 20.96 12.52 -1.70
C VAL A 29 19.89 12.73 -2.78
N ASP A 30 20.25 13.38 -3.87
CA ASP A 30 19.36 13.55 -5.02
C ASP A 30 18.78 12.22 -5.52
N VAL A 31 17.54 12.26 -6.02
CA VAL A 31 16.80 11.08 -6.50
C VAL A 31 17.59 10.30 -7.54
N ALA A 32 18.24 10.98 -8.48
CA ALA A 32 18.95 10.32 -9.57
C ALA A 32 20.19 9.58 -9.05
N GLU A 33 20.90 10.18 -8.09
CA GLU A 33 22.03 9.56 -7.40
C GLU A 33 21.57 8.37 -6.57
N PHE A 34 20.57 8.54 -5.72
CA PHE A 34 20.03 7.48 -4.88
C PHE A 34 19.57 6.28 -5.72
N ARG A 35 18.82 6.54 -6.80
CA ARG A 35 18.35 5.50 -7.73
C ARG A 35 19.52 4.73 -8.36
N ARG A 36 20.58 5.44 -8.77
CA ARG A 36 21.73 4.83 -9.44
C ARG A 36 22.49 3.91 -8.49
N GLU A 37 22.79 4.37 -7.28
CA GLU A 37 23.54 3.59 -6.31
C GLU A 37 22.70 2.44 -5.73
N LEU A 38 21.40 2.65 -5.47
CA LEU A 38 20.50 1.57 -5.08
C LEU A 38 20.41 0.48 -6.15
N ARG A 39 20.33 0.85 -7.44
CA ARG A 39 20.36 -0.11 -8.55
C ARG A 39 21.65 -0.91 -8.59
N ARG A 40 22.80 -0.27 -8.34
CA ARG A 40 24.09 -0.96 -8.26
C ARG A 40 24.11 -1.96 -7.12
N ALA A 41 23.66 -1.56 -5.93
CA ALA A 41 23.59 -2.42 -4.76
C ALA A 41 22.66 -3.63 -4.98
N MET A 42 21.46 -3.40 -5.54
CA MET A 42 20.51 -4.46 -5.90
C MET A 42 21.10 -5.45 -6.91
N LYS A 43 21.80 -4.95 -7.95
CA LYS A 43 22.48 -5.79 -8.93
C LYS A 43 23.55 -6.68 -8.30
N VAL A 44 24.37 -6.15 -7.39
CA VAL A 44 25.38 -6.93 -6.65
C VAL A 44 24.71 -8.00 -5.79
N ALA A 45 23.54 -7.71 -5.22
CA ALA A 45 22.76 -8.66 -4.44
C ALA A 45 21.96 -9.67 -5.27
N GLY A 46 22.05 -9.62 -6.61
CA GLY A 46 21.32 -10.51 -7.52
C GLY A 46 19.82 -10.22 -7.64
N LEU A 47 19.38 -9.03 -7.22
CA LEU A 47 17.97 -8.64 -7.23
C LEU A 47 17.66 -7.66 -8.38
N ARG A 48 16.38 -7.61 -8.77
CA ARG A 48 15.89 -6.61 -9.73
C ARG A 48 15.33 -5.41 -9.00
N LEU A 49 15.40 -4.25 -9.65
CA LEU A 49 14.90 -3.01 -9.08
C LEU A 49 14.09 -2.24 -10.12
N GLN A 50 12.83 -1.98 -9.79
CA GLN A 50 12.02 -0.97 -10.44
C GLN A 50 11.84 0.22 -9.48
N THR A 51 11.72 1.41 -10.06
CA THR A 51 11.50 2.63 -9.27
C THR A 51 10.51 3.54 -9.96
N SER A 52 9.70 4.24 -9.17
CA SER A 52 8.81 5.32 -9.61
C SER A 52 9.08 6.55 -8.77
N ASN A 53 8.95 7.73 -9.39
CA ASN A 53 8.84 8.98 -8.65
C ASN A 53 7.58 9.71 -9.12
N ARG A 54 6.58 9.82 -8.25
CA ARG A 54 5.32 10.54 -8.51
C ARG A 54 4.86 11.24 -7.23
N SER A 55 4.32 12.44 -7.40
CA SER A 55 3.70 13.21 -6.31
C SER A 55 4.62 13.39 -5.09
N GLY A 56 5.91 13.60 -5.32
CA GLY A 56 6.89 13.77 -4.24
C GLY A 56 7.30 12.49 -3.52
N LEU A 57 6.85 11.32 -3.97
CA LEU A 57 7.22 10.02 -3.38
C LEU A 57 8.21 9.28 -4.28
N PHE A 58 9.30 8.80 -3.68
CA PHE A 58 10.16 7.80 -4.27
C PHE A 58 9.69 6.42 -3.87
N ILE A 59 9.44 5.55 -4.85
CA ILE A 59 9.00 4.17 -4.65
C ILE A 59 10.00 3.26 -5.35
N ALA A 60 10.46 2.24 -4.66
CA ALA A 60 11.34 1.19 -5.15
C ALA A 60 10.71 -0.19 -4.84
N TRP A 61 10.78 -1.12 -5.78
CA TRP A 61 10.30 -2.49 -5.56
C TRP A 61 11.10 -3.49 -6.38
N ASP A 62 11.15 -4.72 -5.87
CA ASP A 62 11.64 -5.88 -6.59
C ASP A 62 10.46 -6.53 -7.34
N PRO A 63 10.46 -6.53 -8.69
CA PRO A 63 9.38 -7.14 -9.48
C PRO A 63 9.28 -8.66 -9.32
N ASP A 64 10.33 -9.32 -8.82
CA ASP A 64 10.36 -10.77 -8.66
C ASP A 64 10.03 -11.18 -7.20
N TYR A 65 9.70 -10.23 -6.33
CA TYR A 65 9.35 -10.51 -4.94
C TYR A 65 8.01 -11.24 -4.83
N GLU A 66 8.05 -12.44 -4.26
CA GLU A 66 6.87 -13.21 -3.91
C GLU A 66 6.45 -12.91 -2.47
N VAL A 67 5.23 -12.42 -2.29
CA VAL A 67 4.69 -12.12 -0.95
C VAL A 67 4.48 -13.44 -0.20
N PRO A 68 5.11 -13.64 0.97
CA PRO A 68 4.88 -14.83 1.78
C PRO A 68 3.41 -14.97 2.16
N ALA A 69 2.88 -16.21 2.14
CA ALA A 69 1.47 -16.48 2.41
C ALA A 69 1.00 -15.92 3.78
N GLU A 70 1.88 -15.93 4.79
CA GLU A 70 1.59 -15.38 6.12
C GLU A 70 1.38 -13.87 6.08
N LYS A 71 2.24 -13.13 5.36
CA LYS A 71 2.07 -11.68 5.17
C LYS A 71 0.78 -11.36 4.41
N LEU A 72 0.45 -12.16 3.39
CA LEU A 72 -0.81 -12.00 2.65
C LEU A 72 -2.03 -12.21 3.55
N ARG A 73 -2.03 -13.26 4.38
CA ARG A 73 -3.12 -13.50 5.36
C ARG A 73 -3.26 -12.34 6.34
N ALA A 74 -2.16 -11.86 6.91
CA ALA A 74 -2.18 -10.74 7.84
C ALA A 74 -2.79 -9.48 7.21
N VAL A 75 -2.45 -9.18 5.95
CA VAL A 75 -3.05 -8.06 5.21
C VAL A 75 -4.56 -8.27 4.97
N MET A 76 -4.97 -9.47 4.59
CA MET A 76 -6.39 -9.79 4.38
C MET A 76 -7.18 -9.69 5.70
N GLU A 77 -6.64 -10.18 6.81
CA GLU A 77 -7.24 -10.07 8.13
C GLU A 77 -7.34 -8.61 8.58
N ALA A 78 -6.26 -7.83 8.48
CA ALA A 78 -6.27 -6.41 8.80
C ALA A 78 -7.29 -5.63 7.97
N THR A 79 -7.42 -5.96 6.68
CA THR A 79 -8.42 -5.34 5.79
C THR A 79 -9.83 -5.77 6.16
N SER A 80 -10.03 -7.02 6.55
CA SER A 80 -11.33 -7.54 7.00
C SER A 80 -11.77 -6.91 8.32
N LEU A 81 -10.82 -6.62 9.22
CA LEU A 81 -11.07 -5.90 10.48
C LEU A 81 -11.31 -4.40 10.26
N SER A 82 -10.77 -3.84 9.18
CA SER A 82 -10.95 -2.42 8.79
C SER A 82 -12.17 -2.19 7.91
N ALA A 83 -12.83 -3.26 7.47
CA ALA A 83 -14.11 -3.13 6.78
C ALA A 83 -15.13 -2.57 7.78
N GLY A 84 -15.57 -1.33 7.56
CA GLY A 84 -16.69 -0.75 8.30
C GLY A 84 -17.93 -1.67 8.23
N PRO A 85 -18.97 -1.38 9.04
CA PRO A 85 -20.17 -2.20 9.08
C PRO A 85 -20.68 -2.48 7.67
N LEU A 86 -20.89 -3.75 7.35
CA LEU A 86 -21.42 -4.17 6.06
C LEU A 86 -22.71 -3.40 5.78
N PRO A 87 -22.91 -2.91 4.55
CA PRO A 87 -24.13 -2.22 4.18
C PRO A 87 -25.35 -3.12 4.47
N PRO A 88 -26.39 -2.62 5.16
CA PRO A 88 -27.60 -3.40 5.40
C PRO A 88 -28.33 -3.65 4.08
N SER A 89 -28.96 -4.82 3.95
CA SER A 89 -29.88 -5.11 2.85
C SER A 89 -31.16 -4.30 2.99
N CYS A 90 -31.66 -3.73 1.90
CA CYS A 90 -32.94 -3.04 1.87
C CYS A 90 -34.09 -4.03 2.14
N PRO A 91 -34.97 -3.80 3.12
CA PRO A 91 -36.10 -4.69 3.43
C PRO A 91 -37.08 -4.86 2.26
N ASN A 92 -37.16 -3.87 1.37
CA ASN A 92 -38.11 -3.84 0.26
C ASN A 92 -37.53 -4.45 -1.03
N CYS A 93 -36.24 -4.25 -1.30
CA CYS A 93 -35.63 -4.64 -2.58
C CYS A 93 -34.57 -5.74 -2.46
N GLY A 94 -34.16 -6.12 -1.25
CA GLY A 94 -33.07 -7.07 -1.01
C GLY A 94 -31.66 -6.58 -1.38
N GLY A 95 -31.52 -5.50 -2.15
CA GLY A 95 -30.24 -4.92 -2.54
C GLY A 95 -29.48 -4.23 -1.39
N LEU A 96 -28.15 -4.16 -1.51
CA LEU A 96 -27.28 -3.50 -0.54
C LEU A 96 -27.52 -1.97 -0.53
N CYS A 97 -27.69 -1.40 0.66
CA CYS A 97 -27.83 0.04 0.81
C CYS A 97 -26.47 0.75 0.73
N LEU A 98 -26.47 2.02 0.30
CA LEU A 98 -25.27 2.86 0.24
C LEU A 98 -25.23 3.80 1.45
N ALA A 99 -24.02 4.11 1.93
CA ALA A 99 -23.85 5.01 3.06
C ALA A 99 -24.15 6.47 2.63
N GLU A 100 -25.13 7.09 3.27
CA GLU A 100 -25.35 8.54 3.30
C GLU A 100 -24.96 9.09 4.68
N ARG A 101 -24.63 10.40 4.76
CA ARG A 101 -24.01 11.06 5.94
C ARG A 101 -24.56 10.67 7.33
N LYS A 102 -25.82 10.25 7.46
CA LYS A 102 -26.46 9.85 8.72
C LYS A 102 -27.32 8.57 8.63
N ALA A 103 -27.38 7.91 7.48
CA ALA A 103 -28.27 6.76 7.24
C ALA A 103 -27.77 5.93 6.06
N TRP A 104 -28.26 4.71 5.91
CA TRP A 104 -28.07 3.95 4.68
C TRP A 104 -29.27 4.18 3.76
N ARG A 105 -29.05 4.34 2.46
CA ARG A 105 -30.15 4.54 1.49
C ARG A 105 -30.11 3.48 0.40
N CYS A 106 -31.25 2.88 0.12
CA CYS A 106 -31.38 1.95 -1.00
C CYS A 106 -31.34 2.72 -2.33
N PRO A 107 -30.42 2.41 -3.26
CA PRO A 107 -30.37 3.09 -4.56
C PRO A 107 -31.57 2.76 -5.46
N ASN A 108 -32.24 1.63 -5.23
CA ASN A 108 -33.33 1.16 -6.09
C ASN A 108 -34.70 1.77 -5.72
N CYS A 109 -35.04 1.84 -4.42
CA CYS A 109 -36.34 2.36 -3.96
C CYS A 109 -36.24 3.64 -3.13
N GLY A 110 -35.04 4.15 -2.86
CA GLY A 110 -34.83 5.37 -2.07
C GLY A 110 -35.12 5.24 -0.58
N MET A 111 -35.45 4.04 -0.09
CA MET A 111 -35.74 3.81 1.33
C MET A 111 -34.50 4.06 2.19
N ALA A 112 -34.67 4.85 3.26
CA ALA A 112 -33.66 5.04 4.29
C ALA A 112 -33.72 3.87 5.29
N VAL A 113 -32.59 3.21 5.51
CA VAL A 113 -32.39 2.14 6.47
C VAL A 113 -31.47 2.68 7.57
N LEU A 114 -31.98 2.73 8.79
CA LEU A 114 -31.17 3.06 9.96
C LEU A 114 -30.26 1.87 10.28
N ALA A 115 -28.97 2.12 10.48
CA ALA A 115 -28.08 1.10 11.01
C ALA A 115 -28.57 0.72 12.41
N THR A 116 -29.16 -0.47 12.57
CA THR A 116 -29.38 -1.06 13.88
C THR A 116 -28.00 -1.22 14.53
N ARG A 117 -27.80 -0.53 15.66
CA ARG A 117 -26.62 -0.67 16.52
C ARG A 117 -26.52 -2.09 17.06
#